data_AF-A0A962V322-F1
#
_entry.id   AF-A0A962V322-F1
#
_cell.length_a   1.000
_cell.length_b   1.000
_cell.length_c   1.000
_cell.angle_alpha   90.00
_cell.angle_beta   90.00
_cell.angle_gamma   90.00
#
_symmetry.space_group_name_H-M   'P 1'
#
loop_
_entity.id
_entity.type
_entity.pdbx_description
1 polymer ?
#
loop_
_entity_poly.entity_id
_entity_poly.type
_entity_poly.pdbx_seq_one_letter_code
_entity_poly.pdbx_strand_id
1 'polypeptide(L)'
;HTQARSLQQAEASDWSPQQCWQHETWGGQRFYNLPLRRICVRRGWLSRDNQLSGRDGTLIESDSTIVSATALPLRTDFASLRADYARTMQGDPLLPPGPQAVVLKIARTEAPVFDSVNQVWSQPLYDAAGQPLPARLLLANAATAAMQKRLDRLWRQGKHWDVCFGWLSLRGTELQLQPVSLRCVGEGKWIQLSL
;
A
#
# COMPACT_ATOMS: atom_id res chain seq x y z
N HIS A 1 7.30 4.39 25.98
CA HIS A 1 8.75 4.52 25.67
C HIS A 1 9.22 3.28 24.93
N THR A 2 9.31 3.36 23.59
CA THR A 2 9.73 2.25 22.74
C THR A 2 11.21 2.40 22.47
N GLN A 3 12.06 1.84 23.34
CA GLN A 3 13.49 1.74 23.03
C GLN A 3 13.65 0.75 21.87
N ALA A 4 14.00 1.27 20.70
CA ALA A 4 14.52 0.49 19.60
C ALA A 4 15.86 -0.11 20.05
N ARG A 5 16.04 -1.43 19.87
CA ARG A 5 17.34 -2.08 20.11
C ARG A 5 18.41 -1.45 19.22
N SER A 6 19.65 -1.34 19.72
CA SER A 6 20.77 -0.74 18.99
C SER A 6 21.25 -1.65 17.85
N LEU A 7 21.98 -1.09 16.88
CA LEU A 7 22.50 -1.81 15.70
C LEU A 7 23.31 -3.08 16.08
N GLN A 8 24.07 -3.03 17.19
CA GLN A 8 24.84 -4.16 17.72
C GLN A 8 23.97 -5.29 18.29
N GLN A 9 22.74 -5.00 18.75
CA GLN A 9 21.79 -6.01 19.21
C GLN A 9 20.96 -6.59 18.06
N ALA A 10 20.97 -5.96 16.87
CA ALA A 10 20.30 -6.47 15.67
C ALA A 10 21.14 -7.53 14.93
N GLU A 11 22.45 -7.55 15.17
CA GLU A 11 23.36 -8.61 14.71
C GLU A 11 23.45 -9.78 15.71
N ALA A 12 22.68 -9.73 16.80
CA ALA A 12 22.70 -10.76 17.83
C ALA A 12 22.03 -12.07 17.36
N SER A 13 22.53 -13.17 17.92
CA SER A 13 22.17 -14.57 17.64
C SER A 13 20.73 -14.97 17.99
N ASP A 14 19.86 -14.04 18.41
CA ASP A 14 18.46 -14.25 18.78
C ASP A 14 17.46 -13.91 17.66
N TRP A 15 17.91 -13.33 16.54
CA TRP A 15 17.03 -13.07 15.39
C TRP A 15 16.72 -14.36 14.61
N SER A 16 15.44 -14.72 14.53
CA SER A 16 14.96 -15.84 13.72
C SER A 16 13.90 -15.40 12.69
N PRO A 17 14.13 -15.64 11.38
CA PRO A 17 13.11 -15.45 10.36
C PRO A 17 11.81 -16.23 10.63
N GLN A 18 11.90 -17.39 11.31
CA GLN A 18 10.75 -18.24 11.60
C GLN A 18 9.80 -17.58 12.60
N GLN A 19 10.31 -16.82 13.56
CA GLN A 19 9.48 -16.06 14.51
C GLN A 19 8.70 -14.96 13.80
N CYS A 20 9.30 -14.29 12.81
CA CYS A 20 8.59 -13.28 11.99
C CYS A 20 7.38 -13.93 11.32
N TRP A 21 7.58 -15.11 10.71
CA TRP A 21 6.54 -15.85 10.01
C TRP A 21 5.39 -16.29 10.91
N GLN A 22 5.65 -16.65 12.17
CA GLN A 22 4.60 -17.02 13.14
C GLN A 22 3.62 -15.88 13.43
N HIS A 23 4.07 -14.63 13.35
CA HIS A 23 3.23 -13.45 13.56
C HIS A 23 2.63 -12.91 12.27
N GLU A 24 2.93 -13.55 11.13
CA GLU A 24 2.38 -13.32 9.81
C GLU A 24 2.39 -11.86 9.33
N THR A 25 3.18 -10.94 9.90
CA THR A 25 3.02 -9.50 9.67
C THR A 25 4.32 -8.76 9.36
N TRP A 26 4.27 -7.84 8.39
CA TRP A 26 5.31 -6.88 8.03
C TRP A 26 4.74 -5.48 7.88
N GLY A 27 5.28 -4.53 8.65
CA GLY A 27 4.85 -3.13 8.58
C GLY A 27 3.36 -2.90 8.86
N GLY A 28 2.71 -3.83 9.60
CA GLY A 28 1.27 -3.82 9.87
C GLY A 28 0.43 -4.72 8.95
N GLN A 29 0.98 -5.19 7.82
CA GLN A 29 0.26 -6.01 6.84
C GLN A 29 0.61 -7.49 6.93
N ARG A 30 -0.36 -8.37 6.61
CA ARG A 30 -0.11 -9.82 6.63
C ARG A 30 0.72 -10.31 5.44
N PHE A 31 1.65 -11.24 5.65
CA PHE A 31 2.55 -11.73 4.60
C PHE A 31 1.83 -12.38 3.41
N TYR A 32 0.73 -13.10 3.64
CA TYR A 32 -0.05 -13.69 2.54
C TYR A 32 -0.80 -12.65 1.68
N ASN A 33 -0.89 -11.39 2.14
CA ASN A 33 -1.39 -10.29 1.32
C ASN A 33 -0.29 -9.70 0.42
N LEU A 34 0.97 -10.09 0.63
CA LEU A 34 2.05 -9.71 -0.27
C LEU A 34 1.97 -10.61 -1.51
N PRO A 35 1.99 -10.04 -2.73
CA PRO A 35 1.66 -10.74 -3.97
C PRO A 35 2.81 -11.62 -4.50
N LEU A 36 3.60 -12.22 -3.62
CA LEU A 36 4.91 -12.78 -3.97
C LEU A 36 4.90 -14.30 -3.85
N ARG A 37 5.38 -14.97 -4.90
CA ARG A 37 5.28 -16.44 -5.04
C ARG A 37 6.14 -17.20 -4.03
N ARG A 38 7.23 -16.59 -3.52
CA ARG A 38 7.84 -16.92 -2.22
C ARG A 38 8.50 -15.66 -1.66
N ILE A 39 8.46 -15.54 -0.33
CA ILE A 39 9.05 -14.43 0.41
C ILE A 39 10.08 -15.02 1.35
N CYS A 40 11.28 -14.44 1.35
CA CYS A 40 12.35 -14.78 2.27
C CYS A 40 12.73 -13.53 3.05
N VAL A 41 12.56 -13.55 4.37
CA VAL A 41 13.08 -12.49 5.23
C VAL A 41 14.56 -12.75 5.46
N ARG A 42 15.43 -11.85 4.97
CA ARG A 42 16.90 -12.00 5.06
C ARG A 42 17.48 -11.36 6.31
N ARG A 43 16.95 -10.21 6.70
CA ARG A 43 17.25 -9.50 7.95
C ARG A 43 16.15 -8.49 8.22
N GLY A 44 15.97 -8.07 9.47
CA GLY A 44 15.10 -6.94 9.75
C GLY A 44 14.86 -6.69 11.22
N TRP A 45 14.08 -5.65 11.48
CA TRP A 45 13.78 -5.20 12.83
C TRP A 45 12.52 -5.90 13.34
N LEU A 46 12.55 -6.38 14.58
CA LEU A 46 11.37 -6.92 15.26
C LEU A 46 10.79 -5.93 16.26
N SER A 47 9.47 -5.88 16.37
CA SER A 47 8.80 -5.26 17.51
C SER A 47 8.98 -6.11 18.78
N ARG A 48 8.53 -5.61 19.93
CA ARG A 48 8.51 -6.41 21.17
C ARG A 48 7.61 -7.64 21.07
N ASP A 49 6.65 -7.60 20.14
CA ASP A 49 5.70 -8.68 19.87
C ASP A 49 6.14 -9.54 18.68
N ASN A 50 7.45 -9.52 18.34
CA ASN A 50 8.07 -10.29 17.27
C ASN A 50 7.49 -10.07 15.85
N GLN A 51 6.86 -8.92 15.61
CA GLN A 51 6.38 -8.53 14.27
C GLN A 51 7.50 -7.87 13.47
N LEU A 52 7.59 -8.16 12.17
CA LEU A 52 8.61 -7.58 11.30
C LEU A 52 8.29 -6.11 11.00
N SER A 53 9.24 -5.22 11.30
CA SER A 53 9.11 -3.78 11.12
C SER A 53 9.65 -3.34 9.77
N GLY A 54 8.95 -2.40 9.11
CA GLY A 54 9.37 -1.79 7.84
C GLY A 54 10.42 -0.68 7.96
N ARG A 55 11.27 -0.72 9.00
CA ARG A 55 12.36 0.26 9.20
C ARG A 55 13.53 0.02 8.24
N ASP A 56 14.32 1.06 8.01
CA ASP A 56 15.54 1.01 7.20
C ASP A 56 16.46 -0.13 7.64
N GLY A 57 16.87 -0.98 6.70
CA GLY A 57 17.70 -2.16 6.96
C GLY A 57 16.92 -3.48 7.00
N THR A 58 15.59 -3.47 7.08
CA THR A 58 14.77 -4.67 6.83
C THR A 58 14.87 -5.08 5.37
N LEU A 59 15.33 -6.31 5.14
CA LEU A 59 15.53 -6.90 3.83
C LEU A 59 14.61 -8.11 3.67
N ILE A 60 13.70 -7.99 2.72
CA ILE A 60 12.82 -9.07 2.26
C ILE A 60 13.20 -9.36 0.82
N GLU A 61 13.59 -10.60 0.56
CA GLU A 61 13.76 -11.13 -0.79
C GLU A 61 12.49 -11.85 -1.23
N SER A 62 12.26 -11.86 -2.54
CA SER A 62 11.17 -12.61 -3.12
C SER A 62 11.54 -13.10 -4.51
N ASP A 63 11.03 -14.27 -4.86
CA ASP A 63 11.18 -14.93 -6.16
C ASP A 63 10.55 -14.10 -7.28
N SER A 64 9.62 -13.23 -6.91
CA SER A 64 9.07 -12.17 -7.76
C SER A 64 9.85 -10.88 -7.53
N THR A 65 10.26 -10.22 -8.61
CA THR A 65 10.81 -8.86 -8.56
C THR A 65 9.85 -7.96 -7.77
N ILE A 66 10.26 -7.53 -6.57
CA ILE A 66 9.61 -6.42 -5.88
C ILE A 66 9.91 -5.18 -6.72
N VAL A 67 9.07 -4.90 -7.71
CA VAL A 67 9.21 -3.72 -8.53
C VAL A 67 8.92 -2.53 -7.61
N SER A 68 9.95 -1.74 -7.32
CA SER A 68 9.77 -0.47 -6.60
C SER A 68 8.62 0.32 -7.23
N ALA A 69 7.81 1.01 -6.44
CA ALA A 69 6.77 1.89 -6.98
C ALA A 69 7.33 2.93 -7.96
N THR A 70 8.62 3.31 -7.82
CA THR A 70 9.33 4.20 -8.74
C THR A 70 9.71 3.55 -10.08
N ALA A 71 9.69 2.22 -10.17
CA ALA A 71 9.95 1.45 -11.37
C ALA A 71 8.67 0.99 -12.09
N LEU A 72 7.49 1.22 -11.49
CA LEU A 72 6.21 0.97 -12.13
C LEU A 72 5.88 2.10 -13.12
N PRO A 73 5.34 1.77 -14.31
CA PRO A 73 4.93 2.79 -15.26
C PRO A 73 3.74 3.57 -14.70
N LEU A 74 3.81 4.91 -14.78
CA LEU A 74 2.67 5.78 -14.49
C LEU A 74 1.58 5.56 -15.54
N ARG A 75 0.40 5.16 -15.10
CA ARG A 75 -0.80 5.05 -15.93
C ARG A 75 -1.65 6.30 -15.82
N THR A 76 -2.40 6.62 -16.88
CA THR A 76 -3.25 7.82 -16.96
C THR A 76 -4.71 7.56 -16.67
N ASP A 77 -5.16 6.33 -16.93
CA ASP A 77 -6.56 5.93 -16.84
C ASP A 77 -6.70 4.44 -16.51
N PHE A 78 -7.82 4.11 -15.89
CA PHE A 78 -8.18 2.78 -15.43
C PHE A 78 -8.55 1.84 -16.58
N ALA A 79 -8.99 2.38 -17.73
CA ALA A 79 -9.27 1.60 -18.92
C ALA A 79 -7.99 0.91 -19.44
N SER A 80 -6.86 1.61 -19.47
CA SER A 80 -5.57 1.02 -19.84
C SER A 80 -5.16 -0.13 -18.91
N LEU A 81 -5.41 0.00 -17.60
CA LEU A 81 -5.17 -1.05 -16.61
C LEU A 81 -6.05 -2.27 -16.84
N ARG A 82 -7.35 -2.07 -17.15
CA ARG A 82 -8.26 -3.16 -17.50
C ARG A 82 -7.81 -3.91 -18.74
N ALA A 83 -7.34 -3.20 -19.77
CA ALA A 83 -6.84 -3.81 -21.00
C ALA A 83 -5.58 -4.65 -20.76
N ASP A 84 -4.63 -4.15 -19.96
CA ASP A 84 -3.42 -4.88 -19.57
C ASP A 84 -3.75 -6.15 -18.76
N TYR A 85 -4.68 -6.02 -17.81
CA TYR A 85 -5.12 -7.14 -16.99
C TYR A 85 -5.84 -8.21 -17.83
N ALA A 86 -6.71 -7.80 -18.75
CA ALA A 86 -7.40 -8.70 -19.68
C ALA A 86 -6.42 -9.46 -20.59
N ARG A 87 -5.38 -8.79 -21.12
CA ARG A 87 -4.32 -9.45 -21.91
C ARG A 87 -3.56 -10.49 -21.10
N THR A 88 -3.36 -10.23 -19.81
CA THR A 88 -2.71 -11.19 -18.91
C THR A 88 -3.58 -12.43 -18.69
N MET A 89 -4.90 -12.25 -18.53
CA MET A 89 -5.86 -13.37 -18.45
C MET A 89 -5.95 -14.19 -19.74
N GLN A 90 -5.75 -13.58 -20.91
CA GLN A 90 -5.73 -14.32 -22.18
C GLN A 90 -4.56 -15.30 -22.29
N GLY A 91 -3.47 -15.07 -21.55
CA GLY A 91 -2.32 -15.99 -21.52
C GLY A 91 -2.59 -17.29 -20.78
N ASP A 92 -3.46 -17.27 -19.76
CA ASP A 92 -3.96 -18.45 -19.05
C ASP A 92 -5.30 -18.12 -18.36
N PRO A 93 -6.45 -18.47 -18.97
CA PRO A 93 -7.77 -18.10 -18.44
C PRO A 93 -8.13 -18.85 -17.16
N LEU A 94 -7.40 -19.92 -16.80
CA LEU A 94 -7.64 -20.70 -15.59
C LEU A 94 -6.86 -20.14 -14.38
N LEU A 95 -5.90 -19.24 -14.63
CA LEU A 95 -5.04 -18.69 -13.60
C LEU A 95 -5.12 -17.16 -13.63
N PRO A 96 -6.16 -16.56 -13.02
CA PRO A 96 -6.28 -15.12 -12.99
C PRO A 96 -5.02 -14.50 -12.37
N PRO A 97 -4.49 -13.40 -12.94
CA PRO A 97 -3.33 -12.75 -12.37
C PRO A 97 -3.62 -12.32 -10.94
N GLY A 98 -2.64 -12.53 -10.05
CA GLY A 98 -2.71 -12.04 -8.68
C GLY A 98 -2.76 -10.50 -8.64
N PRO A 99 -2.95 -9.90 -7.45
CA PRO A 99 -2.95 -8.45 -7.28
C PRO A 99 -1.69 -7.81 -7.91
N GLN A 100 -1.89 -6.78 -8.73
CA GLN A 100 -0.82 -6.07 -9.42
C GLN A 100 -0.58 -4.71 -8.80
N ALA A 101 0.69 -4.37 -8.55
CA ALA A 101 1.06 -3.04 -8.09
C ALA A 101 0.89 -2.04 -9.23
N VAL A 102 0.22 -0.92 -8.97
CA VAL A 102 -0.10 0.09 -9.99
C VAL A 102 0.15 1.49 -9.46
N VAL A 103 0.66 2.35 -10.35
CA VAL A 103 0.75 3.79 -10.15
C VAL A 103 -0.17 4.47 -11.17
N LEU A 104 -1.17 5.21 -10.69
CA LEU A 104 -2.19 5.86 -11.51
C LEU A 104 -2.20 7.38 -11.27
N LYS A 105 -2.19 8.15 -12.35
CA LYS A 105 -2.34 9.60 -12.32
C LYS A 105 -3.75 9.97 -11.90
N ILE A 106 -3.86 10.89 -10.96
CA ILE A 106 -5.13 11.46 -10.51
C ILE A 106 -5.33 12.79 -11.25
N ALA A 107 -6.47 12.91 -11.91
CA ALA A 107 -6.84 14.11 -12.66
C ALA A 107 -7.62 15.10 -11.79
N ARG A 108 -8.48 14.60 -10.91
CA ARG A 108 -9.23 15.43 -9.95
C ARG A 108 -9.59 14.65 -8.69
N THR A 109 -9.92 15.40 -7.65
CA THR A 109 -10.28 14.91 -6.32
C THR A 109 -11.47 15.69 -5.80
N GLU A 110 -12.38 15.05 -5.09
CA GLU A 110 -13.50 15.73 -4.42
C GLU A 110 -13.23 15.93 -2.93
N ALA A 111 -14.17 16.57 -2.23
CA ALA A 111 -14.06 16.78 -0.78
C ALA A 111 -13.99 15.43 -0.05
N PRO A 112 -13.11 15.28 0.95
CA PRO A 112 -13.09 14.10 1.78
C PRO A 112 -14.35 14.05 2.67
N VAL A 113 -14.79 12.82 2.96
CA VAL A 113 -15.93 12.52 3.83
C VAL A 113 -15.46 11.59 4.94
N PHE A 114 -15.88 11.90 6.17
CA PHE A 114 -15.67 11.04 7.31
C PHE A 114 -16.98 10.38 7.73
N ASP A 115 -16.99 9.04 7.71
CA ASP A 115 -18.05 8.22 8.27
C ASP A 115 -17.70 7.87 9.72
N SER A 116 -18.41 8.50 10.66
CA SER A 116 -18.21 8.28 12.09
C SER A 116 -18.74 6.95 12.60
N VAL A 117 -19.66 6.29 11.89
CA VAL A 117 -20.20 4.99 12.29
C VAL A 117 -19.17 3.91 12.01
N ASN A 118 -18.61 3.92 10.79
CA ASN A 118 -17.63 2.93 10.37
C ASN A 118 -16.18 3.34 10.69
N GLN A 119 -15.97 4.55 11.21
CA GLN A 119 -14.65 5.14 11.45
C GLN A 119 -13.79 5.14 10.18
N VAL A 120 -14.39 5.52 9.04
CA VAL A 120 -13.73 5.52 7.73
C VAL A 120 -13.62 6.95 7.23
N TRP A 121 -12.39 7.38 6.96
CA TRP A 121 -12.15 8.53 6.09
C TRP A 121 -12.12 8.06 4.65
N SER A 122 -12.78 8.81 3.75
CA SER A 122 -12.80 8.52 2.33
C SER A 122 -12.68 9.78 1.49
N GLN A 123 -12.09 9.66 0.32
CA GLN A 123 -12.06 10.74 -0.66
C GLN A 123 -12.23 10.19 -2.07
N PRO A 124 -13.19 10.70 -2.85
CA PRO A 124 -13.30 10.35 -4.26
C PRO A 124 -12.12 10.90 -5.06
N LEU A 125 -11.44 10.01 -5.77
CA LEU A 125 -10.41 10.35 -6.76
C LEU A 125 -10.92 9.99 -8.15
N TYR A 126 -10.42 10.68 -9.17
CA TYR A 126 -10.77 10.41 -10.56
C TYR A 126 -9.51 10.37 -11.41
N ASP A 127 -9.44 9.40 -12.30
CA ASP A 127 -8.43 9.34 -13.34
C ASP A 127 -8.73 10.33 -14.49
N ALA A 128 -7.91 10.31 -15.55
CA ALA A 128 -8.11 11.19 -16.71
C ALA A 128 -9.41 10.90 -17.50
N ALA A 129 -9.96 9.70 -17.39
CA ALA A 129 -11.22 9.31 -18.03
C ALA A 129 -12.45 9.62 -17.16
N GLY A 130 -12.26 10.11 -15.93
CA GLY A 130 -13.34 10.36 -14.98
C GLY A 130 -13.84 9.11 -14.27
N GLN A 131 -13.09 8.00 -14.29
CA GLN A 131 -13.42 6.80 -13.53
C GLN A 131 -13.24 7.08 -12.02
N PRO A 132 -14.26 6.84 -11.19
CA PRO A 132 -14.17 7.06 -9.75
C PRO A 132 -13.33 5.98 -9.08
N LEU A 133 -12.49 6.40 -8.15
CA LEU A 133 -11.54 5.58 -7.39
C LEU A 133 -11.57 6.06 -5.93
N PRO A 134 -12.21 5.33 -5.00
CA PRO A 134 -12.29 5.78 -3.62
C PRO A 134 -10.96 5.53 -2.90
N ALA A 135 -10.30 6.60 -2.44
CA ALA A 135 -9.28 6.49 -1.41
C ALA A 135 -9.97 6.30 -0.05
N ARG A 136 -9.49 5.36 0.76
CA ARG A 136 -10.07 5.05 2.08
C ARG A 136 -8.98 4.85 3.12
N LEU A 137 -9.25 5.30 4.34
CA LEU A 137 -8.42 5.11 5.53
C LEU A 137 -9.34 4.69 6.68
N LEU A 138 -9.09 3.52 7.27
CA LEU A 138 -9.80 3.04 8.46
C LEU A 138 -9.13 3.59 9.72
N LEU A 139 -9.89 4.25 10.58
CA LEU A 139 -9.41 4.82 11.84
C LEU A 139 -9.45 3.77 12.96
N ALA A 140 -8.56 2.78 12.87
CA ALA A 140 -8.43 1.74 13.89
C ALA A 140 -7.64 2.14 15.14
N ASN A 141 -6.77 3.17 15.07
CA ASN A 141 -5.88 3.53 16.17
C ASN A 141 -5.41 5.00 16.11
N ALA A 142 -4.60 5.41 17.08
CA ALA A 142 -4.07 6.77 17.18
C ALA A 142 -3.22 7.18 15.96
N ALA A 143 -2.53 6.23 15.31
CA ALA A 143 -1.71 6.51 14.13
C ALA A 143 -2.59 6.82 12.92
N THR A 144 -3.65 6.04 12.68
CA THR A 144 -4.60 6.30 11.58
C THR A 144 -5.44 7.56 11.84
N ALA A 145 -5.75 7.88 13.10
CA ALA A 145 -6.38 9.16 13.46
C ALA A 145 -5.45 10.37 13.21
N ALA A 146 -4.16 10.25 13.53
CA ALA A 146 -3.18 11.29 13.20
C ALA A 146 -3.01 11.46 11.69
N MET A 147 -3.07 10.35 10.93
CA MET A 147 -3.03 10.36 9.47
C MET A 147 -4.27 11.07 8.89
N GLN A 148 -5.46 10.78 9.38
CA GLN A 148 -6.69 11.49 8.97
C GLN A 148 -6.57 13.00 9.19
N LYS A 149 -6.10 13.44 10.37
CA LYS A 149 -5.84 14.87 10.64
C LYS A 149 -4.82 15.49 9.68
N ARG A 150 -3.82 14.73 9.23
CA ARG A 150 -2.83 15.18 8.24
C ARG A 150 -3.48 15.32 6.85
N LEU A 151 -4.27 14.34 6.41
CA LEU A 151 -4.98 14.38 5.14
C LEU A 151 -5.94 15.58 5.07
N ASP A 152 -6.73 15.79 6.11
CA ASP A 152 -7.66 16.94 6.19
C ASP A 152 -6.94 18.28 6.18
N ARG A 153 -5.77 18.37 6.83
CA ARG A 153 -4.94 19.58 6.82
C ARG A 153 -4.44 19.89 5.41
N LEU A 154 -3.91 18.90 4.71
CA LEU A 154 -3.42 19.07 3.34
C LEU A 154 -4.55 19.53 2.43
N TRP A 155 -5.73 18.91 2.51
CA TRP A 155 -6.90 19.32 1.75
C TRP A 155 -7.26 20.80 2.00
N ARG A 156 -7.33 21.24 3.26
CA ARG A 156 -7.63 22.65 3.61
C ARG A 156 -6.56 23.63 3.12
N GLN A 157 -5.33 23.18 2.88
CA GLN A 157 -4.25 23.98 2.31
C GLN A 157 -4.33 24.06 0.77
N GLY A 158 -5.40 23.53 0.15
CA GLY A 158 -5.53 23.48 -1.31
C GLY A 158 -4.57 22.49 -1.96
N LYS A 159 -4.07 21.52 -1.19
CA LYS A 159 -3.23 20.45 -1.74
C LYS A 159 -4.12 19.41 -2.40
N HIS A 160 -3.65 18.94 -3.56
CA HIS A 160 -4.32 17.91 -4.35
C HIS A 160 -3.42 16.69 -4.54
N TRP A 161 -4.05 15.56 -4.82
CA TRP A 161 -3.36 14.32 -5.16
C TRP A 161 -3.08 14.28 -6.65
N ASP A 162 -1.84 14.06 -7.05
CA ASP A 162 -1.47 13.90 -8.47
C ASP A 162 -1.30 12.44 -8.88
N VAL A 163 -0.97 11.58 -7.91
CA VAL A 163 -0.71 10.17 -8.17
C VAL A 163 -1.24 9.31 -7.01
N CYS A 164 -1.81 8.17 -7.37
CA CYS A 164 -2.20 7.11 -6.47
C CYS A 164 -1.36 5.86 -6.75
N PHE A 165 -0.84 5.26 -5.69
CA PHE A 165 -0.28 3.92 -5.71
C PHE A 165 -1.28 2.97 -5.07
N GLY A 166 -1.52 1.81 -5.69
CA GLY A 166 -2.46 0.84 -5.18
C GLY A 166 -2.32 -0.55 -5.77
N TRP A 167 -3.21 -1.44 -5.33
CA TRP A 167 -3.29 -2.82 -5.79
C TRP A 167 -4.49 -3.00 -6.72
N LEU A 168 -4.23 -3.41 -7.95
CA LEU A 168 -5.25 -3.82 -8.90
C LEU A 168 -5.52 -5.31 -8.71
N SER A 169 -6.76 -5.67 -8.38
CA SER A 169 -7.14 -7.06 -8.14
C SER A 169 -8.55 -7.33 -8.64
N LEU A 170 -8.81 -8.55 -9.12
CA LEU A 170 -10.17 -9.00 -9.39
C LEU A 170 -10.84 -9.39 -8.07
N ARG A 171 -11.97 -8.76 -7.75
CA ARG A 171 -12.84 -9.13 -6.64
C ARG A 171 -14.19 -9.59 -7.19
N GLY A 172 -14.44 -10.89 -7.13
CA GLY A 172 -15.57 -11.49 -7.84
C GLY A 172 -15.40 -11.31 -9.35
N THR A 173 -16.30 -10.55 -9.98
CA THR A 173 -16.26 -10.23 -11.42
C THR A 173 -15.75 -8.82 -11.72
N GLU A 174 -15.42 -8.04 -10.69
CA GLU A 174 -15.03 -6.64 -10.85
C GLU A 174 -13.53 -6.48 -10.66
N LEU A 175 -12.88 -5.79 -11.60
CA LEU A 175 -11.51 -5.33 -11.42
C LEU A 175 -11.51 -4.07 -10.57
N GLN A 176 -10.85 -4.11 -9.43
CA GLN A 176 -10.81 -3.00 -8.47
C GLN A 176 -9.37 -2.56 -8.23
N LEU A 177 -9.13 -1.25 -8.27
CA LEU A 177 -7.91 -0.64 -7.72
C LEU A 177 -8.19 -0.23 -6.28
N GLN A 178 -7.41 -0.78 -5.36
CA GLN A 178 -7.41 -0.38 -3.95
C GLN A 178 -6.25 0.61 -3.71
N PRO A 179 -6.52 1.91 -3.49
CA PRO A 179 -5.50 2.88 -3.13
C PRO A 179 -4.78 2.50 -1.82
N VAL A 180 -3.45 2.53 -1.85
CA VAL A 180 -2.56 2.25 -0.71
C VAL A 180 -1.80 3.50 -0.30
N SER A 181 -1.42 4.34 -1.26
CA SER A 181 -0.71 5.59 -0.97
C SER A 181 -1.05 6.67 -1.98
N LEU A 182 -1.05 7.91 -1.53
CA LEU A 182 -1.28 9.09 -2.37
C LEU A 182 -0.04 9.96 -2.37
N ARG A 183 0.27 10.54 -3.52
CA ARG A 183 1.28 11.56 -3.64
C ARG A 183 0.61 12.92 -3.79
N CYS A 184 1.14 13.89 -3.05
CA CYS A 184 0.69 15.26 -3.12
C CYS A 184 1.50 16.05 -4.15
N VAL A 185 0.82 16.89 -4.94
CA VAL A 185 1.46 17.83 -5.87
C VAL A 185 2.52 18.66 -5.15
N GLY A 186 3.75 18.62 -5.66
CA GLY A 186 4.84 19.48 -5.20
C GLY A 186 5.54 19.05 -3.91
N GLU A 187 5.06 18.03 -3.19
CA GLU A 187 5.75 17.53 -1.99
C GLU A 187 6.68 16.35 -2.27
N GLY A 188 6.46 15.62 -3.38
CA GLY A 188 7.24 14.43 -3.77
C GLY A 188 7.13 13.24 -2.80
N LYS A 189 6.49 13.41 -1.64
CA LYS A 189 6.34 12.39 -0.60
C LYS A 189 5.03 11.64 -0.76
N TRP A 190 5.10 10.33 -0.58
CA TRP A 190 3.95 9.45 -0.50
C TRP A 190 3.33 9.51 0.90
N ILE A 191 2.00 9.48 0.94
CA ILE A 191 1.19 9.38 2.15
C ILE A 191 0.48 8.05 2.13
N GLN A 192 0.80 7.21 3.11
CA GLN A 192 0.27 5.86 3.23
C GLN A 192 -1.14 5.89 3.83
N LEU A 193 -2.09 5.23 3.17
CA LEU A 193 -3.50 5.09 3.56
C LEU A 193 -3.77 3.78 4.31
N SER A 194 -2.97 2.74 4.06
CA SER A 194 -3.11 1.42 4.70
C SER A 194 -1.96 1.21 5.69
N LEU A 195 -2.26 1.15 6.99
CA LEU A 195 -1.35 0.60 8.00
C LEU A 195 -1.72 -0.86 8.25
#